data_AF-A0A673CBJ4-F1
#
_entry.id   AF-A0A673CBJ4-F1
#
_cell.length_a   1.000
_cell.length_b   1.000
_cell.length_c   1.000
_cell.angle_alpha   90.00
_cell.angle_beta   90.00
_cell.angle_gamma   90.00
#
_symmetry.space_group_name_H-M   'P 1'
#
loop_
_entity.id
_entity.type
_entity.pdbx_description
1 polymer ?
#
loop_
_entity_poly.entity_id
_entity_poly.type
_entity_poly.pdbx_seq_one_letter_code
_entity_poly.pdbx_strand_id
1 'polypeptide(L)' 'MLKKAPKLKSTIKAKTTSKLNVRPASEAMVELLTLMFLNSLAEEAKAKAFEEKSAIIRANHVKAVSKKILKKARG' A
#
# COMPACT_ATOMS: atom_id res chain seq x y z
N MET A 1 -1.06 -5.64 -18.75
CA MET A 1 0.39 -5.51 -18.57
C MET A 1 0.65 -4.88 -17.20
N LEU A 2 1.14 -5.66 -16.23
CA LEU A 2 1.64 -5.09 -14.97
C LEU A 2 2.84 -4.21 -15.32
N LYS A 3 2.63 -2.89 -15.37
CA LYS A 3 3.74 -1.93 -15.44
C LYS A 3 4.65 -2.26 -14.26
N LYS A 4 5.96 -2.41 -14.50
CA LYS A 4 6.97 -2.74 -13.46
C LYS A 4 6.61 -2.06 -12.15
N ALA A 5 6.66 -2.82 -11.05
CA ALA A 5 6.50 -2.26 -9.72
C ALA A 5 7.40 -1.00 -9.60
N PRO A 6 6.92 0.08 -8.96
CA PRO A 6 7.74 1.28 -8.76
C PRO A 6 9.08 0.90 -8.15
N LYS A 7 10.10 1.76 -8.26
CA LYS A 7 11.46 1.50 -7.74
C LYS A 7 11.47 1.42 -6.20
N LEU A 8 10.81 0.43 -5.60
CA LEU A 8 10.54 0.28 -4.16
C LEU A 8 11.85 0.25 -3.36
N LYS A 9 12.87 -0.42 -3.89
CA LYS A 9 14.22 -0.44 -3.33
C LYS A 9 14.80 0.97 -3.17
N SER A 10 14.63 1.85 -4.16
CA SER A 10 15.12 3.23 -4.08
C SER A 10 14.34 4.05 -3.06
N THR A 11 13.01 3.85 -2.99
CA THR A 11 12.15 4.50 -2.00
C THR A 11 12.52 4.10 -0.58
N ILE A 12 12.74 2.81 -0.33
CA ILE A 12 13.18 2.31 0.98
C ILE A 12 14.52 2.93 1.35
N LYS A 13 15.51 2.85 0.46
CA LYS A 13 16.84 3.44 0.70
C LYS A 13 16.81 4.94 0.97
N ALA A 14 15.91 5.69 0.33
CA ALA A 14 15.76 7.11 0.55
C ALA A 14 15.03 7.47 1.86
N LYS A 15 14.21 6.56 2.40
CA LYS A 15 13.39 6.79 3.60
C LYS A 15 14.01 6.22 4.87
N THR A 16 14.89 5.23 4.77
CA THR A 16 15.55 4.65 5.94
C THR A 16 16.70 5.53 6.41
N THR A 17 16.80 5.73 7.72
CA THR A 17 17.88 6.48 8.38
C THR A 17 19.18 5.69 8.53
N SER A 18 19.11 4.36 8.46
CA SER A 18 20.26 3.46 8.56
C SER A 18 20.68 2.89 7.20
N LYS A 19 21.94 2.45 7.08
CA LYS A 19 22.45 1.76 5.89
C LYS A 19 21.83 0.35 5.81
N LEU A 20 20.65 0.23 5.19
CA LEU A 20 20.01 -1.06 4.91
C LEU A 20 20.49 -1.67 3.60
N ASN A 21 20.83 -2.96 3.65
CA ASN A 21 21.11 -3.76 2.45
C ASN A 21 19.85 -4.55 2.04
N VAL A 22 19.16 -4.09 0.99
CA VAL A 22 18.02 -4.80 0.40
C VAL A 22 18.54 -5.84 -0.59
N ARG A 23 18.55 -7.11 -0.16
CA ARG A 23 18.92 -8.26 -0.99
C ARG A 23 17.83 -8.56 -2.03
N PRO A 24 18.17 -9.20 -3.16
CA PRO A 24 17.21 -9.47 -4.24
C PRO A 24 15.93 -10.19 -3.79
N ALA A 25 16.03 -11.21 -2.92
CA ALA A 25 14.85 -11.91 -2.40
C ALA A 25 13.94 -11.01 -1.54
N SER A 26 14.53 -10.07 -0.78
CA SER A 26 13.78 -9.11 0.02
C SER A 26 13.01 -8.10 -0.84
N GLU A 27 13.47 -7.84 -2.06
CA GLU A 27 12.78 -6.95 -3.01
C GLU A 27 11.43 -7.54 -3.42
N ALA A 28 11.38 -8.82 -3.75
CA ALA A 28 10.13 -9.53 -4.05
C ALA A 28 9.17 -9.59 -2.84
N MET A 29 9.70 -9.75 -1.62
CA MET A 29 8.89 -9.72 -0.40
C MET A 29 8.28 -8.33 -0.15
N VAL A 30 9.05 -7.27 -0.37
CA VAL A 30 8.56 -5.88 -0.28
C VAL A 30 7.46 -5.62 -1.31
N GLU A 31 7.63 -6.12 -2.54
CA GLU A 31 6.59 -6.05 -3.57
C GLU A 31 5.31 -6.76 -3.14
N LEU A 32 5.42 -7.99 -2.62
CA LEU A 32 4.28 -8.74 -2.11
C LEU A 32 3.57 -7.99 -0.98
N LEU A 33 4.31 -7.48 0.00
CA LEU A 33 3.75 -6.69 1.11
C LEU A 33 3.03 -5.43 0.61
N THR A 34 3.59 -4.76 -0.40
CA THR A 34 2.98 -3.59 -1.03
C THR A 34 1.66 -3.97 -1.71
N LEU A 35 1.63 -5.08 -2.45
CA LEU A 35 0.41 -5.59 -3.09
C LEU A 35 -0.65 -5.97 -2.06
N MET A 36 -0.28 -6.69 -1.00
CA MET A 36 -1.20 -7.05 0.08
C MET A 36 -1.78 -5.81 0.77
N PHE A 37 -0.94 -4.81 1.06
CA PHE A 37 -1.38 -3.53 1.64
C PHE A 37 -2.38 -2.81 0.74
N LEU A 38 -2.07 -2.68 -0.56
CA LEU A 38 -2.94 -2.00 -1.52
C LEU A 38 -4.26 -2.76 -1.71
N ASN A 39 -4.23 -4.09 -1.71
CA ASN A 39 -5.43 -4.92 -1.79
C ASN A 39 -6.34 -4.69 -0.57
N SER A 40 -5.78 -4.73 0.65
CA SER A 40 -6.54 -4.42 1.87
C SER A 40 -7.08 -2.99 1.89
N LEU A 41 -6.31 -2.01 1.38
CA LEU A 41 -6.78 -0.63 1.26
C LEU A 41 -7.94 -0.50 0.27
N ALA A 42 -7.86 -1.20 -0.85
CA ALA A 42 -8.89 -1.20 -1.90
C ALA A 42 -10.20 -1.82 -1.40
N GLU A 43 -10.14 -2.95 -0.71
CA GLU A 43 -11.33 -3.59 -0.13
C GLU A 43 -12.01 -2.68 0.91
N GLU A 44 -11.25 -2.08 1.82
CA GLU A 44 -11.83 -1.18 2.82
C GLU A 44 -12.39 0.11 2.18
N ALA A 45 -11.72 0.66 1.17
CA ALA A 45 -12.20 1.84 0.46
C ALA A 45 -13.47 1.55 -0.37
N LYS A 46 -13.57 0.35 -0.95
CA LYS A 46 -14.76 -0.14 -1.65
C LYS A 46 -15.93 -0.32 -0.67
N ALA A 47 -15.69 -0.94 0.49
CA ALA A 47 -16.71 -1.04 1.54
C ALA A 47 -17.20 0.34 1.97
N LYS A 48 -16.28 1.31 2.12
CA LYS A 48 -16.65 2.68 2.49
C LYS A 48 -17.47 3.39 1.41
N ALA A 49 -17.10 3.22 0.14
CA ALA A 49 -17.86 3.74 -0.99
C ALA A 49 -19.28 3.16 -1.02
N PHE A 50 -19.42 1.86 -0.73
CA PHE A 50 -20.70 1.18 -0.66
C PHE A 50 -21.59 1.69 0.48
N GLU A 51 -21.04 1.87 1.69
CA GLU A 51 -21.75 2.49 2.82
C GLU A 51 -22.30 3.88 2.47
N GLU A 52 -21.53 4.67 1.72
CA GLU A 52 -21.91 6.01 1.27
C GLU A 52 -22.77 6.01 -0.02
N LYS A 53 -23.22 4.83 -0.48
CA LYS A 53 -24.03 4.65 -1.72
C LYS A 53 -23.36 5.24 -2.96
N SER A 54 -22.04 5.23 -3.00
CA SER A 54 -21.24 5.76 -4.10
C SER A 54 -20.89 4.65 -5.10
N ALA A 55 -21.20 4.88 -6.39
CA ALA A 55 -20.87 3.94 -7.47
C ALA A 55 -19.37 3.88 -7.80
N ILE A 56 -18.57 4.84 -7.33
CA ILE A 56 -17.14 4.95 -7.63
C ILE A 56 -16.33 5.18 -6.34
N ILE A 57 -15.11 4.66 -6.28
CA ILE A 57 -14.18 4.96 -5.20
C ILE A 57 -13.60 6.37 -5.43
N ARG A 58 -13.81 7.26 -4.47
CA ARG A 58 -13.34 8.65 -4.49
C ARG A 58 -12.26 8.87 -3.44
N ALA A 59 -11.58 10.01 -3.52
CA ALA A 59 -10.48 10.36 -2.62
C ALA A 59 -10.89 10.40 -1.14
N ASN A 60 -12.12 10.82 -0.84
CA ASN A 60 -12.67 10.84 0.53
C ASN A 60 -12.78 9.43 1.12
N HIS A 61 -13.23 8.43 0.36
CA HIS A 61 -13.35 7.04 0.84
C HIS A 61 -11.98 6.48 1.22
N VAL A 62 -10.97 6.69 0.35
CA VAL A 62 -9.59 6.27 0.60
C VAL A 62 -9.03 6.98 1.83
N LYS A 63 -9.20 8.30 1.94
CA LYS A 63 -8.69 9.09 3.08
C LYS A 63 -9.32 8.64 4.40
N ALA A 64 -10.60 8.30 4.41
CA ALA A 64 -11.32 7.83 5.59
C ALA A 64 -10.75 6.51 6.15
N VAL A 65 -10.37 5.58 5.28
CA VAL A 65 -9.87 4.26 5.70
C VAL A 65 -8.35 4.20 5.85
N SER A 66 -7.61 5.11 5.21
CA SER A 66 -6.13 5.10 5.16
C SER A 66 -5.47 5.00 6.53
N LYS A 67 -5.93 5.79 7.52
CA LYS A 67 -5.35 5.79 8.88
C LYS A 67 -5.48 4.43 9.56
N LYS A 68 -6.63 3.76 9.38
CA LYS A 68 -6.89 2.42 9.95
C LYS A 68 -5.99 1.37 9.29
N ILE A 69 -5.91 1.37 7.96
CA ILE A 69 -5.11 0.38 7.21
C ILE A 69 -3.62 0.57 7.46
N LEU A 70 -3.12 1.81 7.48
CA LEU A 70 -1.72 2.10 7.85
C LEU A 70 -1.40 1.63 9.28
N LYS A 71 -2.36 1.69 10.22
CA LYS A 71 -2.16 1.19 11.58
C LYS A 71 -2.08 -0.34 11.62
N LYS A 72 -2.89 -1.04 10.81
CA LYS A 72 -2.85 -2.51 10.67
C LYS A 72 -1.55 -3.01 10.03
N ALA A 73 -0.96 -2.22 9.12
CA ALA A 73 0.26 -2.56 8.40
C ALA A 73 1.56 -2.33 9.19
N ARG A 74 1.45 -1.88 10.44
CA ARG A 74 2.60 -1.78 11.35
C ARG A 74 3.04 -3.21 11.70
N GLY A 75 4.34 -3.47 11.59
CA GLY A 75 4.97 -4.69 12.08
C GLY A 75 5.08 -4.70 13.59
#